data_AF-R4LY06-F1
#
_entry.id   AF-R4LY06-F1
#
_cell.length_a   1.000
_cell.length_b   1.000
_cell.length_c   1.000
_cell.angle_alpha   90.00
_cell.angle_beta   90.00
_cell.angle_gamma   90.00
#
_symmetry.space_group_name_H-M   'P 1'
#
loop_
_entity.id
_entity.type
_entity.pdbx_description
1 polymer ?
#
loop_
_entity_poly.entity_id
_entity_poly.type
_entity_poly.pdbx_seq_one_letter_code
_entity_poly.pdbx_strand_id
1 'polypeptide(L)' 'MEDTLYLRKGELAPSNLALVSRTIRLAEALDLPIASVEEAEAALQLPGTS' A
#
# COMPACT_ATOMS: atom_id res chain seq x y z
N MET A 1 8.13 -9.72 -0.38
CA MET A 1 8.29 -8.91 0.84
C MET A 1 9.68 -8.33 0.78
N GLU A 2 9.79 -7.02 0.62
CA GLU A 2 11.06 -6.33 0.40
C GLU A 2 11.55 -5.67 1.70
N ASP A 3 10.72 -4.83 2.32
CA ASP A 3 11.14 -4.01 3.47
C ASP A 3 10.96 -4.65 4.86
N THR A 4 9.95 -5.51 5.03
CA THR A 4 9.64 -6.13 6.32
C THR A 4 8.98 -7.49 6.16
N LEU A 5 9.29 -8.39 7.09
CA LEU A 5 8.62 -9.68 7.24
C LEU A 5 7.52 -9.66 8.30
N TYR A 6 7.34 -8.56 9.02
CA TYR A 6 6.48 -8.49 10.20
C TYR A 6 5.29 -7.54 10.02
N LEU A 7 4.10 -7.99 10.42
CA LEU A 7 2.88 -7.19 10.45
C LEU A 7 2.80 -6.32 11.72
N ARG A 8 3.28 -6.87 12.85
CA ARG A 8 3.49 -6.20 14.14
C ARG A 8 4.67 -6.86 14.84
N LYS A 9 5.12 -6.27 15.94
CA LYS A 9 6.25 -6.81 16.72
C LYS A 9 5.99 -8.29 17.08
N GLY A 10 6.83 -9.18 16.55
CA GLY A 10 6.74 -10.62 16.79
C GLY A 10 5.70 -11.38 15.96
N GLU A 11 4.94 -10.73 15.09
CA GLU A 11 4.02 -11.39 14.16
C GLU A 11 4.50 -11.23 12.71
N LEU A 12 4.78 -12.35 12.06
CA LEU A 12 5.11 -12.37 10.63
C LEU A 12 3.89 -12.01 9.79
N ALA A 13 4.11 -11.20 8.76
CA ALA A 13 3.09 -10.93 7.77
C ALA A 13 2.96 -12.15 6.84
N PRO A 14 1.73 -12.70 6.67
CA PRO A 14 1.52 -13.90 5.86
C PRO A 14 1.63 -13.65 4.36
N SER A 15 1.60 -12.39 3.92
CA SER A 15 1.74 -11.98 2.52
C SER A 15 2.06 -10.49 2.39
N ASN A 16 2.50 -10.05 1.21
CA ASN A 16 2.58 -8.62 0.86
C ASN A 16 1.21 -7.95 1.00
N LEU A 17 0.13 -8.63 0.59
CA LEU A 17 -1.23 -8.10 0.68
C LEU A 17 -1.62 -7.79 2.14
N ALA A 18 -1.20 -8.59 3.10
CA ALA A 18 -1.46 -8.30 4.52
C ALA A 18 -0.83 -6.97 4.98
N LEU A 19 0.36 -6.64 4.46
CA LEU A 19 1.02 -5.36 4.73
C LEU A 19 0.28 -4.20 4.04
N VAL A 20 -0.10 -4.37 2.77
CA VAL A 20 -0.87 -3.37 2.01
C VAL A 20 -2.20 -3.08 2.69
N SER A 21 -2.96 -4.12 3.05
CA SER A 21 -4.26 -3.97 3.74
C SER A 21 -4.12 -3.26 5.08
N ARG A 22 -3.01 -3.45 5.81
CA ARG A 22 -2.75 -2.71 7.05
C ARG A 22 -2.51 -1.23 6.77
N THR A 23 -1.76 -0.90 5.72
CA THR A 23 -1.53 0.50 5.31
C THR A 23 -2.83 1.18 4.88
N ILE A 24 -3.68 0.48 4.11
CA ILE A 24 -5.01 0.99 3.72
C ILE A 24 -5.84 1.36 4.95
N ARG A 25 -5.94 0.45 5.94
CA ARG A 25 -6.67 0.72 7.19
C ARG A 25 -6.13 1.94 7.95
N LEU A 26 -4.81 2.18 7.91
CA LEU A 26 -4.21 3.36 8.53
C LEU A 26 -4.58 4.64 7.79
N ALA A 27 -4.58 4.62 6.45
CA ALA A 27 -5.00 5.76 5.65
C ALA A 27 -6.49 6.09 5.88
N GLU A 28 -7.35 5.07 5.87
CA GLU A 28 -8.79 5.21 6.18
C GLU A 28 -9.02 5.82 7.56
N ALA A 29 -8.28 5.36 8.59
CA ALA A 29 -8.38 5.90 9.95
C ALA A 29 -7.90 7.36 10.08
N LEU A 30 -7.17 7.86 9.09
CA LEU A 30 -6.68 9.23 9.00
C LEU A 30 -7.47 10.07 7.98
N ASP A 31 -8.58 9.54 7.44
CA ASP A 31 -9.37 10.15 6.36
C ASP A 31 -8.52 10.53 5.13
N LEU A 32 -7.49 9.74 4.83
CA LEU A 32 -6.62 9.91 3.67
C LEU A 32 -7.12 9.05 2.49
N PRO A 33 -7.19 9.60 1.26
CA PRO A 33 -7.54 8.83 0.09
C PRO A 33 -6.39 7.90 -0.34
N ILE A 34 -6.75 6.73 -0.87
CA ILE A 34 -5.81 5.82 -1.53
C ILE A 34 -5.93 6.05 -3.04
N ALA A 35 -4.80 6.35 -3.68
CA ALA A 35 -4.76 6.56 -5.12
C ALA A 35 -5.05 5.27 -5.90
N SER A 36 -5.79 5.39 -7.00
CA SER A 36 -5.87 4.33 -8.01
C SER A 36 -4.53 4.17 -8.74
N VAL A 37 -4.42 3.13 -9.57
CA VAL A 37 -3.23 2.94 -10.42
C VAL A 37 -3.08 4.11 -11.38
N GLU A 38 -4.18 4.52 -12.02
CA GLU A 38 -4.20 5.62 -12.99
C GLU A 38 -3.86 6.97 -12.33
N GLU A 39 -4.36 7.21 -11.11
CA GLU A 39 -4.02 8.40 -10.33
C GLU A 39 -2.54 8.42 -9.95
N ALA A 40 -1.98 7.27 -9.57
CA ALA A 40 -0.56 7.14 -9.25
C ALA A 40 0.33 7.32 -10.48
N GLU A 41 -0.04 6.73 -11.62
CA GLU A 41 0.65 6.91 -12.90
C GLU A 41 0.67 8.39 -13.32
N ALA A 42 -0.48 9.07 -13.23
CA ALA A 42 -0.59 10.48 -13.55
C ALA A 42 0.24 11.36 -12.61
N ALA A 43 0.20 11.10 -11.29
CA ALA A 43 0.97 11.84 -10.29
C ALA A 43 2.48 11.68 -10.46
N LEU A 44 2.93 10.50 -10.89
CA LEU A 44 4.34 10.18 -11.13
C LEU A 44 4.80 10.47 -12.56
N GLN A 45 3.92 11.00 -13.42
CA GLN A 45 4.19 11.27 -14.84
C GLN A 45 4.70 10.04 -15.60
N LEU A 46 4.14 8.87 -15.29
CA LEU A 46 4.51 7.63 -15.97
C LEU A 46 3.87 7.57 -17.36
N PRO A 47 4.52 6.94 -18.35
CA PRO A 47 3.88 6.64 -19.62
C PRO A 47 2.72 5.69 -19.34
N GLY A 48 1.49 6.18 -19.52
CA GLY A 48 0.27 5.44 -19.18
C GLY A 48 0.26 4.08 -19.84
N THR A 49 -0.02 3.03 -19.05
CA THR A 49 -0.10 1.65 -19.53
C THR A 49 -1.47 1.44 -20.19
N SER A 50 -1.73 2.11 -21.32
CA SER A 50 -2.97 1.97 -22.08
C SER A 50 -2.86 0.95 -23.20
#